data_AF-E4NDM9-F1
#
_entry.id   AF-E4NDM9-F1
#
_cell.length_a   1.000
_cell.length_b   1.000
_cell.length_c   1.000
_cell.angle_alpha   90.00
_cell.angle_beta   90.00
_cell.angle_gamma   90.00
#
_symmetry.space_group_name_H-M   'P 1'
#
loop_
_entity.id
_entity.type
_entity.pdbx_description
1 polymer ?
#
loop_
_entity_poly.entity_id
_entity_poly.type
_entity_poly.pdbx_seq_one_letter_code
_entity_poly.pdbx_strand_id
1 'polypeptide(L)'
;MPEPNGAAGWPVAELGALGRLRVIAGATDGAFCATRRFDAPPELVWEVAADLEHELPHLLPGVRSFTPEAAVPDGERFRAVAVSRLGHRETFEVLLRPGWCLMRSRILLGAMAAEPEDGGTRFGYLTGYRLPGGGRLGGGVLGALRRPGAGARGEALFERLRRRIEARGA
;
A
#
# COMPACT_ATOMS: atom_id res chain seq x y z
N MET A 1 -3.13 -54.27 1.13
CA MET A 1 -2.27 -53.08 1.28
C MET A 1 -3.17 -51.86 1.21
N PRO A 2 -3.55 -51.21 2.32
CA PRO A 2 -4.38 -50.01 2.27
C PRO A 2 -3.52 -48.80 1.89
N GLU A 3 -4.00 -47.98 0.97
CA GLU A 3 -3.36 -46.72 0.60
C GLU A 3 -3.50 -45.69 1.73
N PRO A 4 -2.46 -44.90 2.05
CA PRO A 4 -2.57 -43.85 3.06
C PRO A 4 -3.47 -42.73 2.54
N ASN A 5 -4.64 -42.59 3.17
CA ASN A 5 -5.56 -41.48 3.06
C ASN A 5 -4.86 -40.16 3.43
N GLY A 6 -4.28 -39.47 2.44
CA GLY A 6 -3.54 -38.22 2.58
C GLY A 6 -4.40 -36.97 2.75
N ALA A 7 -5.71 -37.10 3.03
CA ALA A 7 -6.61 -35.97 3.27
C ALA A 7 -6.54 -35.46 4.73
N ALA A 8 -5.35 -35.38 5.31
CA ALA A 8 -5.15 -34.63 6.55
C ALA A 8 -5.13 -33.13 6.17
N GLY A 9 -6.26 -32.46 6.39
CA GLY A 9 -6.49 -31.06 6.01
C GLY A 9 -5.37 -30.12 6.42
N TRP A 10 -4.64 -29.60 5.44
CA TRP A 10 -3.73 -28.49 5.66
C TRP A 10 -4.54 -27.28 6.16
N PRO A 11 -4.07 -26.56 7.19
CA PRO A 11 -4.75 -25.37 7.67
C PRO A 11 -4.78 -24.32 6.54
N VAL A 12 -5.98 -23.97 6.10
CA VAL A 12 -6.21 -22.84 5.20
C VAL A 12 -6.19 -21.59 6.07
N ALA A 13 -5.06 -20.88 6.07
CA ALA A 13 -4.95 -19.57 6.70
C ALA A 13 -5.27 -18.49 5.65
N GLU A 14 -6.34 -17.74 5.87
CA GLU A 14 -6.59 -16.55 5.04
C GLU A 14 -5.63 -15.43 5.46
N LEU A 15 -4.95 -14.85 4.47
CA LEU A 15 -4.13 -13.66 4.71
C LEU A 15 -5.03 -12.43 4.76
N GLY A 16 -5.09 -11.80 5.93
CA GLY A 16 -5.58 -10.44 6.08
C GLY A 16 -4.83 -9.44 5.19
N ALA A 17 -5.40 -8.25 4.98
CA ALA A 17 -4.80 -7.13 4.28
C ALA A 17 -3.35 -6.83 4.72
N LEU A 18 -3.05 -6.79 6.01
CA LEU A 18 -1.68 -6.55 6.51
C LEU A 18 -0.76 -7.76 6.24
N GLY A 19 -1.30 -8.98 6.30
CA GLY A 19 -0.58 -10.19 5.88
C GLY A 19 -0.20 -10.13 4.40
N ARG A 20 -1.15 -9.75 3.53
CA ARG A 20 -0.90 -9.54 2.09
C ARG A 20 0.15 -8.45 1.84
N LEU A 21 0.09 -7.34 2.60
CA LEU A 21 1.09 -6.27 2.54
C LEU A 21 2.50 -6.80 2.82
N ARG A 22 2.66 -7.61 3.87
CA ARG A 22 3.95 -8.22 4.26
C ARG A 22 4.47 -9.19 3.20
N VAL A 23 3.59 -9.99 2.60
CA VAL A 23 3.96 -10.90 1.50
C VAL A 23 4.47 -10.10 0.30
N ILE A 24 3.76 -9.04 -0.10
CA ILE A 24 4.19 -8.16 -1.20
C ILE A 24 5.52 -7.48 -0.88
N ALA A 25 5.72 -7.02 0.36
CA ALA A 25 6.98 -6.43 0.82
C ALA A 25 8.15 -7.42 0.68
N GLY A 26 7.97 -8.66 1.14
CA GLY A 26 8.99 -9.70 1.06
C GLY A 26 9.30 -10.16 -0.37
N ALA A 27 8.34 -10.02 -1.29
CA ALA A 27 8.51 -10.36 -2.71
C ALA A 27 9.05 -9.20 -3.55
N THR A 28 9.15 -7.99 -3.00
CA THR A 28 9.56 -6.79 -3.74
C THR A 28 10.91 -6.29 -3.26
N ASP A 29 11.94 -6.50 -4.08
CA ASP A 29 13.30 -6.05 -3.77
C ASP A 29 13.34 -4.53 -3.52
N GLY A 30 13.88 -4.14 -2.37
CA GLY A 30 14.01 -2.73 -1.98
C GLY A 30 12.70 -2.05 -1.59
N ALA A 31 11.59 -2.78 -1.41
CA ALA A 31 10.37 -2.20 -0.88
C ALA A 31 10.56 -1.68 0.55
N PHE A 32 9.98 -0.51 0.80
CA PHE A 32 9.74 0.00 2.14
C PHE A 32 8.33 -0.43 2.56
N CYS A 33 8.21 -1.01 3.75
CA CYS A 33 6.95 -1.38 4.36
C CYS A 33 6.98 -0.94 5.82
N ALA A 34 5.93 -0.25 6.26
CA ALA A 34 5.76 0.16 7.65
C ALA A 34 4.29 0.03 8.06
N THR A 35 4.06 -0.13 9.35
CA THR A 35 2.73 -0.19 9.94
C THR A 35 2.64 0.71 11.15
N ARG A 36 1.49 1.34 11.38
CA ARG A 36 1.18 2.11 12.59
C ARG A 36 -0.24 1.82 13.05
N ARG A 37 -0.44 1.83 14.37
CA ARG A 37 -1.77 1.82 14.98
C ARG A 37 -2.32 3.24 15.11
N PHE A 38 -3.60 3.40 14.81
CA PHE A 38 -4.38 4.62 14.97
C PHE A 38 -5.54 4.33 15.93
N ASP A 39 -5.78 5.24 16.87
CA ASP A 39 -6.91 5.17 17.79
C ASP A 39 -8.17 5.79 17.13
N ALA A 40 -8.58 5.18 16.02
CA ALA A 40 -9.74 5.57 15.22
C ALA A 40 -10.41 4.32 14.60
N PRO A 41 -11.72 4.35 14.33
CA PRO A 41 -12.41 3.25 13.66
C PRO A 41 -11.83 2.95 12.27
N PRO A 42 -11.79 1.67 11.83
CA PRO A 42 -11.24 1.29 10.53
C PRO A 42 -11.90 1.99 9.35
N GLU A 43 -13.19 2.27 9.47
CA GLU A 43 -13.99 2.95 8.45
C GLU A 43 -13.46 4.36 8.23
N LEU A 44 -13.24 5.12 9.31
CA LEU A 44 -12.74 6.49 9.25
C LEU A 44 -11.31 6.56 8.68
N VAL A 45 -10.43 5.64 9.12
CA VAL A 45 -9.06 5.55 8.58
C VAL A 45 -9.09 5.21 7.09
N TRP A 46 -9.97 4.27 6.71
CA TRP A 46 -10.07 3.81 5.33
C TRP A 46 -10.72 4.84 4.41
N GLU A 47 -11.70 5.60 4.86
CA GLU A 47 -12.28 6.72 4.10
C GLU A 47 -11.24 7.74 3.65
N VAL A 48 -10.27 8.06 4.51
CA VAL A 48 -9.16 8.95 4.15
C VAL A 48 -8.17 8.25 3.22
N ALA A 49 -7.83 6.99 3.49
CA ALA A 49 -6.82 6.27 2.70
C ALA A 49 -7.32 5.84 1.31
N ALA A 50 -8.62 5.58 1.16
CA ALA A 50 -9.25 5.14 -0.08
C ALA A 50 -9.59 6.32 -1.03
N ASP A 51 -9.63 7.55 -0.51
CA ASP A 51 -9.81 8.76 -1.31
C ASP A 51 -8.50 9.11 -2.05
N LEU A 52 -8.27 8.39 -3.14
CA LEU A 52 -7.03 8.51 -3.91
C LEU A 52 -6.92 9.84 -4.64
N GLU A 53 -8.04 10.51 -4.93
CA GLU A 53 -8.05 11.74 -5.71
C GLU A 53 -7.82 12.98 -4.84
N HIS A 54 -8.50 13.07 -3.70
CA HIS A 54 -8.46 14.26 -2.86
C HIS A 54 -7.47 14.12 -1.70
N GLU A 55 -7.33 12.94 -1.09
CA GLU A 55 -6.49 12.76 0.11
C GLU A 55 -5.06 12.31 -0.21
N LEU A 56 -4.87 11.46 -1.22
CA LEU A 56 -3.54 10.91 -1.55
C LEU A 56 -2.47 11.99 -1.82
N PRO A 57 -2.74 13.12 -2.53
CA PRO A 57 -1.76 14.19 -2.70
C PRO A 57 -1.35 14.88 -1.39
N HIS A 58 -2.21 14.85 -0.36
CA HIS A 58 -1.89 15.34 0.98
C HIS A 58 -1.04 14.35 1.77
N LEU A 59 -1.32 13.05 1.64
CA LEU A 59 -0.56 11.96 2.26
C LEU A 59 0.84 11.80 1.63
N LEU A 60 0.92 11.90 0.30
CA LEU A 60 2.12 11.73 -0.50
C LEU A 60 2.54 13.05 -1.15
N PRO A 61 3.36 13.88 -0.50
CA PRO A 61 3.76 15.18 -1.05
C PRO A 61 4.59 15.11 -2.34
N GLY A 62 5.03 13.93 -2.79
CA GLY A 62 5.61 13.79 -4.12
C GLY A 62 4.58 13.85 -5.25
N VAL A 63 3.31 13.62 -4.93
CA VAL A 63 2.18 13.56 -5.85
C VAL A 63 1.49 14.93 -5.88
N ARG A 64 1.28 15.45 -7.09
CA ARG A 64 0.51 16.67 -7.35
C ARG A 64 -0.97 16.34 -7.51
N SER A 65 -1.28 15.31 -8.29
CA SER A 65 -2.65 14.85 -8.52
C SER A 65 -2.67 13.36 -8.82
N PHE A 66 -3.80 12.72 -8.55
CA PHE A 66 -4.05 11.33 -8.87
C PHE A 66 -5.50 11.21 -9.35
N THR A 67 -5.70 10.97 -10.65
CA THR A 67 -7.03 11.08 -11.26
C THR A 67 -7.38 9.76 -11.95
N PRO A 68 -8.51 9.13 -11.64
CA PRO A 68 -9.01 7.96 -12.38
C PRO A 68 -9.17 8.28 -13.89
N GLU A 69 -8.81 7.34 -14.76
CA GLU A 69 -8.98 7.51 -16.22
C GLU A 69 -10.44 7.39 -16.67
N ALA A 70 -11.27 6.70 -15.87
CA ALA A 70 -12.69 6.54 -16.07
C ALA A 70 -13.40 6.53 -14.70
N ALA A 71 -14.73 6.58 -14.71
CA ALA A 71 -15.52 6.38 -13.50
C ALA A 71 -15.09 5.08 -12.81
N VAL A 72 -14.78 5.17 -11.51
CA VAL A 72 -14.30 4.03 -10.74
C VAL A 72 -15.45 3.01 -10.64
N PRO A 73 -15.30 1.80 -11.19
CA PRO A 73 -16.29 0.76 -11.01
C PRO A 73 -16.33 0.35 -9.55
N ASP A 74 -17.54 0.05 -9.05
CA ASP A 74 -17.72 -0.33 -7.66
C ASP A 74 -16.92 -1.61 -7.35
N GLY A 75 -16.06 -1.54 -6.33
CA GLY A 75 -15.31 -2.67 -5.80
C GLY A 75 -14.18 -3.25 -6.67
N GLU A 76 -13.85 -2.69 -7.84
CA GLU A 76 -12.95 -3.37 -8.77
C GLU A 76 -11.92 -2.49 -9.49
N ARG A 77 -10.93 -3.18 -10.04
CA ARG A 77 -9.68 -2.61 -10.58
C ARG A 77 -9.95 -1.51 -11.59
N PHE A 78 -9.17 -0.43 -11.52
CA PHE A 78 -9.26 0.68 -12.46
C PHE A 78 -7.87 1.23 -12.79
N ARG A 79 -7.82 2.13 -13.78
CA ARG A 79 -6.60 2.87 -14.12
C ARG A 79 -6.70 4.31 -13.65
N ALA A 80 -5.58 4.85 -13.20
CA ALA A 80 -5.46 6.23 -12.76
C ALA A 80 -4.15 6.83 -13.22
N VAL A 81 -4.14 8.14 -13.46
CA VAL A 81 -2.95 8.90 -13.81
C VAL A 81 -2.49 9.70 -12.61
N ALA A 82 -1.27 9.43 -12.15
CA ALA A 82 -0.59 10.25 -11.16
C ALA A 82 0.30 11.28 -11.85
N VAL A 83 0.24 12.52 -11.40
CA VAL A 83 1.18 13.57 -11.79
C VAL A 83 2.05 13.88 -10.58
N SER A 84 3.37 13.76 -10.71
CA SER A 84 4.29 14.16 -9.65
C SER A 84 4.43 15.68 -9.58
N ARG A 85 4.94 16.20 -8.45
CA ARG A 85 5.30 17.63 -8.35
C ARG A 85 6.41 18.06 -9.32
N LEU A 86 7.18 17.12 -9.86
CA LEU A 86 8.20 17.35 -10.87
C LEU A 86 7.64 17.30 -12.31
N GLY A 87 6.33 17.13 -12.49
CA GLY A 87 5.68 17.08 -13.79
C GLY A 87 5.68 15.72 -14.48
N HIS A 88 6.38 14.71 -13.94
CA HIS A 88 6.32 13.33 -14.44
C HIS A 88 4.90 12.78 -14.31
N ARG A 89 4.40 12.16 -15.39
CA ARG A 89 3.09 11.50 -15.45
C ARG A 89 3.31 9.99 -15.47
N GLU A 90 2.57 9.28 -14.63
CA GLU A 90 2.64 7.83 -14.55
C GLU A 90 1.23 7.24 -14.46
N THR A 91 0.97 6.20 -15.25
CA THR A 91 -0.31 5.48 -15.21
C THR A 91 -0.21 4.30 -14.24
N PHE A 92 -1.16 4.22 -13.33
CA PHE A 92 -1.28 3.18 -12.32
C PHE A 92 -2.48 2.28 -12.62
N GLU A 93 -2.29 0.98 -12.46
CA GLU A 93 -3.36 0.03 -12.25
C GLU A 93 -3.62 -0.04 -10.74
N VAL A 94 -4.86 0.25 -10.35
CA VAL A 94 -5.32 0.34 -8.97
C VAL A 94 -6.27 -0.82 -8.71
N LEU A 95 -6.04 -1.55 -7.63
CA LEU A 95 -6.99 -2.48 -7.03
C LEU A 95 -7.40 -1.89 -5.68
N LEU A 96 -8.59 -1.31 -5.62
CA LEU A 96 -9.17 -0.74 -4.41
C LEU A 96 -10.29 -1.65 -3.91
N ARG A 97 -10.19 -2.06 -2.64
CA ARG A 97 -11.17 -2.86 -1.91
C ARG A 97 -11.29 -2.32 -0.48
N PRO A 98 -12.35 -2.66 0.28
CA PRO A 98 -12.42 -2.30 1.68
C PRO A 98 -11.16 -2.77 2.45
N GLY A 99 -10.48 -1.84 3.14
CA GLY A 99 -9.25 -2.10 3.89
C GLY A 99 -8.02 -2.45 3.05
N TRP A 100 -8.08 -2.42 1.71
CA TRP A 100 -6.97 -2.79 0.85
C TRP A 100 -6.87 -1.95 -0.43
N CYS A 101 -5.69 -1.38 -0.68
CA CYS A 101 -5.39 -0.68 -1.91
C CYS A 101 -4.02 -1.13 -2.42
N LEU A 102 -3.96 -1.54 -3.67
CA LEU A 102 -2.71 -1.84 -4.38
C LEU A 102 -2.66 -0.99 -5.64
N MET A 103 -1.61 -0.20 -5.77
CA MET A 103 -1.33 0.66 -6.91
C MET A 103 -0.04 0.20 -7.55
N ARG A 104 -0.08 -0.16 -8.83
CA ARG A 104 1.13 -0.55 -9.56
C ARG A 104 1.24 0.24 -10.85
N SER A 105 2.45 0.68 -11.15
CA SER A 105 2.81 1.20 -12.46
C SER A 105 3.90 0.32 -13.08
N ARG A 106 4.49 0.81 -14.18
CA ARG A 106 5.66 0.15 -14.79
C ARG A 106 6.89 0.19 -13.87
N ILE A 107 7.02 1.25 -13.08
CA ILE A 107 8.24 1.54 -12.29
C ILE A 107 7.99 1.62 -10.77
N LEU A 108 6.74 1.75 -10.34
CA LEU A 108 6.39 1.94 -8.93
C LEU A 108 5.39 0.89 -8.46
N LEU A 109 5.51 0.56 -7.19
CA LEU A 109 4.56 -0.23 -6.42
C LEU A 109 4.18 0.57 -5.18
N GLY A 110 2.89 0.69 -4.91
CA GLY A 110 2.35 1.26 -3.69
C GLY A 110 1.26 0.35 -3.16
N ALA A 111 1.18 0.16 -1.85
CA ALA A 111 0.04 -0.51 -1.25
C ALA A 111 -0.30 0.11 0.11
N MET A 112 -1.59 0.07 0.43
CA MET A 112 -2.13 0.51 1.71
C MET A 112 -3.07 -0.57 2.22
N ALA A 113 -3.03 -0.82 3.52
CA ALA A 113 -3.86 -1.81 4.17
C ALA A 113 -4.35 -1.28 5.50
N ALA A 114 -5.60 -1.56 5.87
CA ALA A 114 -6.16 -1.24 7.16
C ALA A 114 -6.87 -2.47 7.72
N GLU A 115 -6.63 -2.78 8.99
CA GLU A 115 -7.29 -3.85 9.73
C GLU A 115 -7.68 -3.37 11.13
N PRO A 116 -8.80 -3.84 11.70
CA PRO A 116 -9.12 -3.59 13.09
C PRO A 116 -8.06 -4.21 14.03
N GLU A 117 -7.60 -3.45 15.02
CA GLU A 117 -6.68 -3.91 16.07
C GLU A 117 -7.05 -3.27 17.41
N ASP A 118 -7.43 -4.08 18.40
CA ASP A 118 -7.68 -3.69 19.80
C ASP A 118 -8.48 -2.39 19.99
N GLY A 119 -9.62 -2.26 19.32
CA GLY A 119 -10.49 -1.07 19.42
C GLY A 119 -10.01 0.14 18.62
N GLY A 120 -8.95 0.01 17.84
CA GLY A 120 -8.51 0.98 16.83
C GLY A 120 -8.22 0.29 15.49
N THR A 121 -7.34 0.91 14.72
CA THR A 121 -6.99 0.44 13.37
C THR A 121 -5.49 0.32 13.22
N ARG A 122 -5.02 -0.85 12.77
CA ARG A 122 -3.67 -0.97 12.25
C ARG A 122 -3.67 -0.67 10.77
N PHE A 123 -2.93 0.37 10.41
CA PHE A 123 -2.72 0.78 9.04
C PHE A 123 -1.30 0.45 8.59
N GLY A 124 -1.17 -0.04 7.37
CA GLY A 124 0.09 -0.39 6.74
C GLY A 124 0.27 0.36 5.43
N TYR A 125 1.50 0.80 5.18
CA TYR A 125 1.90 1.44 3.95
C TYR A 125 3.13 0.76 3.38
N LEU A 126 3.09 0.52 2.07
CA LEU A 126 4.17 -0.05 1.29
C LEU A 126 4.46 0.83 0.08
N THR A 127 5.74 1.04 -0.21
CA THR A 127 6.20 1.60 -1.48
C THR A 127 7.48 0.92 -1.95
N GLY A 128 7.60 0.68 -3.25
CA GLY A 128 8.78 0.07 -3.84
C GLY A 128 8.93 0.46 -5.31
N TYR A 129 10.13 0.22 -5.85
CA TYR A 129 10.38 0.37 -7.28
C TYR A 129 10.28 -0.98 -7.97
N ARG A 130 9.79 -0.96 -9.21
CA ARG A 130 9.73 -2.10 -10.12
C ARG A 130 10.65 -1.81 -11.30
N LEU A 131 11.95 -2.00 -11.11
CA LEU A 131 12.91 -1.77 -12.20
C LEU A 131 13.06 -3.06 -13.05
N PRO A 132 12.80 -3.00 -14.37
CA PRO A 132 13.07 -4.14 -15.25
C PRO A 132 14.58 -4.42 -15.28
N GLY A 133 14.97 -5.66 -14.99
CA GLY A 133 16.39 -6.08 -14.90
C GLY A 133 16.97 -6.12 -13.48
N GLY A 134 16.24 -5.64 -12.46
CA GLY A 134 16.64 -5.69 -11.06
C GLY A 134 16.37 -7.03 -10.38
N GLY A 135 16.69 -8.15 -11.04
CA GLY A 135 16.71 -9.45 -10.35
C GLY A 135 17.76 -9.46 -9.24
N ARG A 136 17.66 -10.45 -8.33
CA ARG A 136 18.50 -10.69 -7.14
C ARG A 136 20.04 -10.60 -7.32
N LEU A 137 20.52 -10.51 -8.56
CA LEU A 137 21.94 -10.41 -8.91
C LEU A 137 22.43 -8.97 -9.17
N GLY A 138 21.54 -7.99 -9.35
CA GLY A 138 21.90 -6.57 -9.57
C GLY A 138 21.61 -5.63 -8.37
N GLY A 139 20.85 -6.11 -7.38
CA GLY A 139 20.36 -5.31 -6.26
C GLY A 139 21.27 -5.23 -5.04
N GLY A 140 22.39 -5.96 -4.99
CA GLY A 140 23.25 -6.05 -3.80
C GLY A 140 23.90 -4.72 -3.40
N VAL A 141 24.29 -3.89 -4.37
CA VAL A 141 24.95 -2.60 -4.11
C VAL A 141 23.94 -1.45 -4.06
N LEU A 142 22.89 -1.47 -4.91
CA LEU A 142 21.83 -0.44 -4.91
C LEU A 142 20.77 -0.64 -3.80
N GLY A 143 20.57 -1.87 -3.32
CA GLY A 143 19.71 -2.19 -2.18
C GLY A 143 20.37 -1.88 -0.82
N ALA A 144 21.71 -1.92 -0.76
CA ALA A 144 22.50 -1.46 0.39
C ALA A 144 22.57 0.08 0.47
N LEU A 145 22.45 0.76 -0.67
CA LEU A 145 22.09 2.19 -0.77
C LEU A 145 20.62 2.46 -0.42
N ARG A 146 20.11 1.68 0.54
CA ARG A 146 18.87 1.92 1.27
C ARG A 146 18.89 3.37 1.74
N ARG A 147 18.03 4.15 1.07
CA ARG A 147 17.92 5.60 1.20
C ARG A 147 17.87 6.02 2.67
N PRO A 148 18.83 6.82 3.19
CA PRO A 148 18.59 7.55 4.43
C PRO A 148 17.24 8.27 4.30
N GLY A 149 16.34 8.04 5.27
CA GLY A 149 15.03 8.69 5.33
C GLY A 149 13.82 7.88 4.83
N ALA A 150 13.94 6.60 4.44
CA ALA A 150 12.75 5.77 4.15
C ALA A 150 11.81 5.65 5.36
N GLY A 151 12.37 5.41 6.56
CA GLY A 151 11.62 5.44 7.82
C GLY A 151 10.97 6.80 8.07
N ALA A 152 11.73 7.89 7.93
CA ALA A 152 11.21 9.25 8.09
C ALA A 152 10.04 9.58 7.13
N ARG A 153 10.06 9.03 5.90
CA ARG A 153 8.95 9.18 4.94
C ARG A 153 7.70 8.41 5.37
N GLY A 154 7.85 7.20 5.91
CA GLY A 154 6.72 6.44 6.47
C GLY A 154 6.12 7.15 7.68
N GLU A 155 6.97 7.61 8.60
CA GLU A 155 6.58 8.41 9.76
C GLU A 155 5.82 9.68 9.35
N ALA A 156 6.34 10.43 8.37
CA ALA A 156 5.68 11.62 7.86
C ALA A 156 4.34 11.32 7.18
N LEU A 157 4.21 10.18 6.49
CA LEU A 157 2.94 9.73 5.92
C LEU A 157 1.93 9.43 7.01
N PHE A 158 2.32 8.67 8.03
CA PHE A 158 1.42 8.33 9.13
C PHE A 158 0.98 9.56 9.92
N GLU A 159 1.87 10.54 10.09
CA GLU A 159 1.55 11.80 10.74
C GLU A 159 0.60 12.68 9.91
N ARG A 160 0.73 12.65 8.58
CA ARG A 160 -0.25 13.29 7.69
C ARG A 160 -1.60 12.58 7.79
N LEU A 161 -1.61 11.25 7.75
CA LEU A 161 -2.83 10.46 7.88
C LEU A 161 -3.55 10.76 9.20
N ARG A 162 -2.83 10.79 10.33
CA ARG A 162 -3.36 11.17 11.64
C ARG A 162 -4.08 12.52 11.59
N ARG A 163 -3.41 13.56 11.07
CA ARG A 163 -3.99 14.91 10.96
C ARG A 163 -5.23 14.96 10.08
N ARG A 164 -5.32 14.13 9.03
CA ARG A 164 -6.49 14.07 8.16
C ARG A 164 -7.66 13.34 8.81
N ILE A 165 -7.39 12.27 9.56
CA ILE A 165 -8.39 11.58 10.38
C ILE A 165 -8.97 12.55 11.42
N GLU A 166 -8.12 13.26 12.16
CA GLU A 166 -8.54 14.25 13.16
C GLU A 166 -9.39 15.38 12.55
N ALA A 167 -9.02 15.85 11.35
CA ALA A 167 -9.78 16.89 10.65
C ALA A 167 -11.16 16.43 10.13
N ARG A 168 -11.39 15.12 9.98
CA ARG A 168 -12.70 14.55 9.59
C ARG A 168 -13.54 14.10 10.79
N GLY A 169 -12.91 13.76 11.90
CA GLY A 169 -13.58 13.32 13.13
C GLY A 169 -13.99 14.45 14.07
N ALA A 170 -13.53 15.69 13.82
CA ALA A 170 -13.93 16.91 14.53
C ALA A 170 -15.13 17.58 13.87
#